data_AF-D2Z2G6-F1
#
_entry.id   AF-D2Z2G6-F1
#
_cell.length_a   1.000
_cell.length_b   1.000
_cell.length_c   1.000
_cell.angle_alpha   90.00
_cell.angle_beta   90.00
_cell.angle_gamma   90.00
#
_symmetry.space_group_name_H-M   'P 1'
#
loop_
_entity.id
_entity.type
_entity.pdbx_description
1 polymer ?
#
loop_
_entity_poly.entity_id
_entity_poly.type
_entity_poly.pdbx_seq_one_letter_code
_entity_poly.pdbx_strand_id
1 'polypeptide(L)' 'MLDRRLIEEMRNTAGASDLEGAQVAAAVYERMLSMEEGQSMTVQFEPGEDFSIKCVPGGYDIG' A
#
# COMPACT_ATOMS: atom_id res chain seq x y z
N MET A 1 -5.11 -6.01 9.37
CA MET A 1 -5.47 -4.57 9.32
C MET A 1 -4.23 -3.73 9.48
N LEU A 2 -3.87 -2.94 8.47
CA LEU A 2 -2.75 -2.00 8.50
C LEU A 2 -3.26 -0.59 8.84
N ASP A 3 -2.56 0.09 9.74
CA ASP A 3 -2.85 1.46 10.13
C ASP A 3 -2.41 2.44 9.04
N ARG A 4 -3.18 3.50 8.81
CA ARG A 4 -2.87 4.54 7.81
C ARG A 4 -1.54 5.23 8.09
N ARG A 5 -1.22 5.51 9.36
CA ARG A 5 0.06 6.09 9.78
C ARG A 5 1.22 5.17 9.45
N LEU A 6 1.06 3.87 9.65
CA LEU A 6 2.09 2.89 9.28
C LEU A 6 2.36 2.93 7.77
N ILE A 7 1.31 3.03 6.94
CA ILE A 7 1.47 3.17 5.48
C ILE A 7 2.19 4.48 5.10
N GLU A 8 1.92 5.59 5.79
CA GLU A 8 2.66 6.85 5.59
C GLU A 8 4.14 6.72 5.94
N GLU A 9 4.46 6.09 7.07
CA GLU A 9 5.84 5.83 7.49
C GLU A 9 6.56 4.90 6.50
N MET A 10 5.88 3.86 6.01
CA MET A 10 6.41 2.95 5.00
C MET A 10 6.63 3.65 3.66
N ARG A 11 5.69 4.48 3.19
CA ARG A 11 5.86 5.31 1.98
C ARG A 11 7.10 6.19 2.08
N ASN A 12 7.26 6.91 3.19
CA ASN A 12 8.38 7.83 3.38
C ASN A 12 9.72 7.08 3.41
N THR A 13 9.76 5.94 4.08
CA THR A 13 10.97 5.10 4.16
C THR A 13 11.32 4.51 2.80
N ALA A 14 10.32 4.00 2.07
CA ALA A 14 10.50 3.39 0.76
C ALA A 14 10.89 4.43 -0.30
N GLY A 15 10.29 5.63 -0.25
CA GLY A 15 10.60 6.74 -1.17
C GLY A 15 11.95 7.41 -0.92
N ALA A 16 12.55 7.23 0.26
CA ALA A 16 13.90 7.69 0.58
C ALA A 16 15.00 6.70 0.16
N SER A 17 14.62 5.53 -0.38
CA SER A 17 15.55 4.49 -0.82
C SER A 17 15.79 4.56 -2.33
N ASP A 18 17.03 4.27 -2.74
CA ASP A 18 17.43 4.18 -4.15
C ASP A 18 17.19 2.79 -4.75
N LEU A 19 16.68 1.84 -3.95
CA LEU A 19 16.36 0.49 -4.43
C LEU A 19 15.10 0.53 -5.30
N GLU A 20 15.18 -0.01 -6.51
CA GLU A 20 14.05 -0.07 -7.45
C GLU A 20 12.79 -0.69 -6.81
N GLY A 21 12.94 -1.80 -6.09
CA GLY A 21 11.84 -2.44 -5.38
C GLY A 21 11.21 -1.57 -4.28
N ALA A 22 12.00 -0.70 -3.64
CA ALA A 22 11.49 0.23 -2.64
C ALA A 22 10.68 1.36 -3.31
N GLN A 23 11.12 1.85 -4.46
CA GLN A 23 10.38 2.87 -5.21
C GLN A 23 9.03 2.33 -5.72
N VAL A 24 8.99 1.08 -6.19
CA VAL A 24 7.75 0.41 -6.57
C VAL A 24 6.81 0.29 -5.37
N ALA A 25 7.32 -0.13 -4.20
CA ALA A 25 6.53 -0.20 -2.98
C ALA A 25 6.00 1.18 -2.54
N ALA A 26 6.81 2.24 -2.66
CA ALA A 26 6.38 3.61 -2.35
C ALA A 26 5.19 4.06 -3.20
N ALA A 27 5.17 3.71 -4.49
CA ALA A 27 4.07 4.00 -5.39
C ALA A 27 2.78 3.23 -5.01
N VAL A 28 2.91 2.01 -4.51
CA VAL A 28 1.79 1.23 -3.97
C VAL A 28 1.22 1.90 -2.72
N TYR A 29 2.07 2.29 -1.76
CA TYR A 29 1.63 2.97 -0.55
C TYR A 29 0.98 4.32 -0.84
N GLU A 30 1.49 5.06 -1.83
CA GLU A 30 0.87 6.31 -2.28
C GLU A 30 -0.54 6.08 -2.84
N ARG A 31 -0.73 5.03 -3.65
CA ARG A 31 -2.06 4.61 -4.12
C ARG A 31 -2.98 4.27 -2.96
N MET A 32 -2.51 3.48 -1.99
CA MET A 32 -3.30 3.16 -0.79
C MET A 32 -3.75 4.42 -0.05
N LEU A 33 -2.86 5.41 0.14
CA LEU A 33 -3.17 6.66 0.82
C LEU A 33 -4.16 7.55 0.05
N SER A 34 -4.24 7.40 -1.28
CA SER A 34 -5.24 8.10 -2.10
C SER A 34 -6.63 7.45 -2.10
N MET A 35 -6.76 6.24 -1.55
CA MET A 35 -8.05 5.52 -1.53
C MET A 35 -9.04 6.16 -0.56
N GLU A 36 -10.27 6.32 -1.01
CA GLU A 36 -11.42 6.66 -0.17
C GLU A 36 -11.94 5.42 0.57
N GLU A 37 -12.56 5.63 1.74
CA GLU A 37 -13.16 4.53 2.50
C GLU A 37 -14.16 3.73 1.64
N GLY A 38 -14.06 2.40 1.68
CA GLY A 38 -14.87 1.50 0.88
C GLY A 38 -14.28 1.16 -0.50
N GLN A 39 -13.26 1.88 -0.97
CA GLN A 39 -12.54 1.51 -2.19
C GLN A 39 -11.64 0.29 -1.95
N SER A 40 -11.38 -0.45 -3.03
CA SER A 40 -10.46 -1.58 -3.05
C SER A 40 -9.47 -1.45 -4.20
N MET A 41 -8.27 -1.96 -4.02
CA MET A 41 -7.27 -2.15 -5.08
C MET A 41 -6.66 -3.54 -4.98
N THR A 42 -6.16 -4.04 -6.10
CA THR A 42 -5.39 -5.30 -6.15
C THR A 42 -3.95 -4.96 -6.47
N VAL A 43 -3.01 -5.51 -5.70
CA VAL A 43 -1.58 -5.36 -5.90
C VAL A 43 -1.00 -6.73 -6.22
N GLN A 44 -0.35 -6.83 -7.38
CA GLN A 44 0.39 -8.02 -7.76
C GLN A 44 1.85 -7.85 -7.32
N PHE A 45 2.32 -8.74 -6.46
CA PHE A 45 3.72 -8.74 -5.99
C PHE A 45 4.59 -9.67 -6.84
N GLU A 46 4.11 -10.90 -7.05
CA GLU A 46 4.73 -11.88 -7.93
C GLU A 46 3.68 -12.44 -8.91
N PRO A 47 4.10 -13.02 -10.05
CA PRO A 47 3.17 -13.67 -10.97
C PRO A 47 2.34 -14.74 -10.25
N GLY A 48 1.04 -14.48 -10.06
CA GLY A 48 0.12 -15.38 -9.36
C GLY A 48 -0.06 -15.08 -7.86
N GLU A 49 0.62 -14.07 -7.32
CA GLU A 49 0.43 -13.58 -5.96
C GLU A 49 -0.18 -12.18 -5.98
N ASP A 50 -1.52 -12.16 -5.92
CA ASP A 50 -2.32 -10.94 -5.92
C ASP A 50 -2.91 -10.73 -4.51
N PHE A 51 -2.68 -9.56 -3.94
CA PHE A 51 -3.26 -9.14 -2.67
C PHE A 51 -4.39 -8.14 -2.91
N SER A 52 -5.53 -8.35 -2.25
CA SER A 52 -6.63 -7.39 -2.29
C SER A 52 -6.58 -6.48 -1.06
N ILE A 53 -6.45 -5.19 -1.31
CA ILE A 53 -6.37 -4.16 -0.29
C ILE A 53 -7.68 -3.37 -0.31
N LYS A 54 -8.36 -3.29 0.83
CA LYS A 54 -9.58 -2.49 0.99
C LYS A 54 -9.35 -1.37 1.99
N CYS A 55 -9.69 -0.14 1.63
CA CYS A 55 -9.70 0.98 2.55
C CYS A 55 -10.94 0.86 3.45
N VAL A 56 -10.72 0.76 4.76
CA VAL A 56 -11.76 0.59 5.78
C VAL A 56 -11.60 1.66 6.85
N PRO A 57 -12.65 1.94 7.66
CA PRO A 57 -12.52 2.87 8.76
C PRO A 57 -11.34 2.48 9.67
N GLY A 58 -10.36 3.37 9.81
CA GLY A 58 -9.15 3.15 10.60
C GLY A 58 -7.94 2.60 9.85
N GLY A 59 -8.02 2.31 8.55
CA GLY A 59 -6.84 1.90 7.76
C GLY A 59 -7.16 1.00 6.58
N TYR A 60 -6.48 -0.14 6.50
CA TYR A 60 -6.55 -1.05 5.36
C TYR A 60 -6.70 -2.50 5.79
N ASP A 61 -7.58 -3.22 5.11
CA ASP A 61 -7.70 -4.67 5.22
C ASP A 61 -7.00 -5.34 4.02
N ILE A 62 -6.28 -6.43 4.27
CA ILE A 62 -5.54 -7.19 3.25
C ILE A 62 -6.06 -8.61 3.25
N GLY A 63 -6.53 -9.07 2.08
CA GLY A 63 -7.03 -10.41 1.84
C GLY A 63 -6.34 -11.12 0.69
#